data_AF-A0A6C0I175-F1
#
_entry.id   AF-A0A6C0I175-F1
#
_cell.length_a   1.000
_cell.length_b   1.000
_cell.length_c   1.000
_cell.angle_alpha   90.00
_cell.angle_beta   90.00
_cell.angle_gamma   90.00
#
_symmetry.space_group_name_H-M   'P 1'
#
loop_
_entity.id
_entity.type
_entity.pdbx_description
1 polymer ?
#
loop_
_entity_poly.entity_id
_entity_poly.type
_entity_poly.pdbx_seq_one_letter_code
_entity_poly.pdbx_strand_id
1 'polypeptide(L)'
;MQKVDNTSEDKYSQAVDNLKQLLRNEKKYRTIFKLINNGGLIEDIDVKILADIVISERELILANFESELDNLSSLNKRLIQFTREPQPSINKAKKLLSTICINIYDIIACRIDKETDLSSLRKDLRKNIDRRFSLKMAKKYVNIACFLKRL
;
A
#
# COMPACT_ATOMS: atom_id res chain seq x y z
N MET A 1 29.75 -1.08 -11.63
CA MET A 1 28.42 -1.72 -11.56
C MET A 1 27.84 -1.45 -10.17
N GLN A 2 26.93 -0.49 -10.06
CA GLN A 2 26.22 -0.22 -8.82
C GLN A 2 25.23 -1.37 -8.56
N LYS A 3 25.24 -1.89 -7.33
CA LYS A 3 24.25 -2.85 -6.84
C LYS A 3 22.88 -2.17 -6.93
N VAL A 4 21.95 -2.80 -7.63
CA VAL A 4 20.55 -2.41 -7.60
C VAL A 4 20.07 -2.70 -6.18
N ASP A 5 19.89 -1.65 -5.39
CA ASP A 5 19.22 -1.74 -4.09
C ASP A 5 17.82 -2.27 -4.36
N ASN A 6 17.57 -3.53 -3.98
CA ASN A 6 16.23 -4.12 -3.97
C ASN A 6 15.35 -3.28 -3.04
N THR A 7 14.53 -2.42 -3.65
CA THR A 7 13.60 -1.55 -2.96
C THR A 7 12.54 -2.40 -2.25
N SER A 8 11.90 -1.90 -1.19
CA SER A 8 10.90 -2.69 -0.45
C SER A 8 9.69 -3.08 -1.31
N GLU A 9 9.48 -2.44 -2.45
CA GLU A 9 8.46 -2.79 -3.45
C GLU A 9 8.75 -4.15 -4.11
N ASP A 10 10.03 -4.43 -4.41
CA ASP A 10 10.45 -5.71 -5.00
C ASP A 10 10.16 -6.86 -4.02
N LYS A 11 10.39 -6.62 -2.72
CA LYS A 11 10.15 -7.60 -1.66
C LYS A 11 8.66 -7.86 -1.43
N TYR A 12 7.84 -6.81 -1.37
CA TYR A 12 6.39 -6.98 -1.23
C TYR A 12 5.80 -7.74 -2.42
N SER A 13 6.15 -7.33 -3.64
CA SER A 13 5.65 -7.97 -4.86
C SER A 13 6.08 -9.43 -4.94
N GLN A 14 7.35 -9.72 -4.64
CA GLN A 14 7.87 -11.09 -4.58
C GLN A 14 7.15 -11.95 -3.53
N ALA A 15 6.90 -11.42 -2.33
CA ALA A 15 6.20 -12.14 -1.26
C ALA A 15 4.75 -12.48 -1.66
N VAL A 16 4.05 -11.53 -2.29
CA VAL A 16 2.70 -11.74 -2.81
C VAL A 16 2.71 -12.82 -3.90
N ASP A 17 3.66 -12.78 -4.82
CA ASP A 17 3.73 -13.74 -5.93
C ASP A 17 4.14 -15.15 -5.47
N ASN A 18 5.05 -15.26 -4.50
CA ASN A 18 5.36 -16.52 -3.84
C ASN A 18 4.11 -17.11 -3.18
N LEU A 19 3.31 -16.28 -2.50
CA LEU A 19 2.07 -16.73 -1.87
C LEU A 19 1.00 -17.14 -2.90
N LYS A 20 0.89 -16.44 -4.03
CA LYS A 20 0.03 -16.87 -5.16
C LYS A 20 0.46 -18.22 -5.70
N GLN A 21 1.76 -18.41 -5.92
CA GLN A 21 2.32 -19.67 -6.43
C GLN A 21 2.09 -20.83 -5.45
N LEU A 22 2.21 -20.59 -4.15
CA LEU A 22 1.94 -21.60 -3.13
C LEU A 22 0.45 -22.01 -3.13
N LEU A 23 -0.45 -21.03 -3.25
CA LEU A 23 -1.88 -21.28 -3.13
C LEU A 23 -2.52 -21.84 -4.40
N ARG A 24 -1.88 -21.67 -5.58
CA ARG A 24 -2.22 -22.09 -6.98
C ARG A 24 -3.66 -21.87 -7.47
N ASN A 25 -4.62 -21.72 -6.57
CA ASN A 25 -6.05 -21.58 -6.78
C ASN A 25 -6.48 -20.19 -6.28
N GLU A 26 -7.06 -19.40 -7.17
CA GLU A 26 -7.52 -18.04 -6.88
C GLU A 26 -8.47 -17.98 -5.67
N LYS A 27 -9.33 -18.99 -5.47
CA LYS A 27 -10.23 -19.04 -4.31
C LYS A 27 -9.45 -19.16 -3.01
N LYS A 28 -8.42 -20.01 -2.95
CA LYS A 28 -7.55 -20.14 -1.77
C LYS A 28 -6.79 -18.85 -1.51
N TYR A 29 -6.19 -18.27 -2.55
CA TYR A 29 -5.50 -16.98 -2.49
C TYR A 29 -6.39 -15.86 -1.93
N ARG A 30 -7.60 -15.70 -2.47
CA ARG A 30 -8.55 -14.71 -1.96
C ARG A 30 -8.93 -14.97 -0.51
N THR A 31 -9.14 -16.21 -0.11
CA THR A 31 -9.45 -16.57 1.29
C THR A 31 -8.30 -16.20 2.23
N ILE A 32 -7.06 -16.53 1.88
CA ILE A 32 -5.89 -16.19 2.70
C ILE A 32 -5.73 -14.67 2.82
N PHE A 33 -5.85 -13.91 1.74
CA PHE A 33 -5.79 -12.45 1.84
C PHE A 33 -6.96 -11.83 2.62
N LYS A 34 -8.14 -12.44 2.61
CA LYS A 34 -9.22 -12.04 3.54
C LYS A 34 -8.80 -12.25 4.99
N LEU A 35 -8.19 -13.39 5.31
CA LEU A 35 -7.68 -13.65 6.66
C LEU A 35 -6.62 -12.63 7.06
N ILE A 36 -5.61 -12.39 6.21
CA ILE A 36 -4.58 -11.35 6.43
C ILE A 36 -5.22 -9.98 6.70
N ASN A 37 -6.15 -9.56 5.84
CA ASN A 37 -6.79 -8.24 5.95
C ASN A 37 -7.70 -8.11 7.18
N ASN A 38 -8.20 -9.23 7.72
CA ASN A 38 -9.08 -9.25 8.89
C ASN A 38 -8.37 -9.69 10.18
N GLY A 39 -7.08 -10.02 10.14
CA GLY A 39 -6.34 -10.54 11.30
C GLY A 39 -6.78 -11.96 11.72
N GLY A 40 -7.23 -12.77 10.76
CA GLY A 40 -7.62 -14.16 10.98
C GLY A 40 -6.42 -15.09 11.16
N LEU A 41 -6.67 -16.26 11.74
CA LEU A 41 -5.66 -17.31 11.94
C LEU A 41 -5.39 -18.06 10.62
N ILE A 42 -4.12 -18.39 10.39
CA ILE A 42 -3.65 -19.21 9.27
C ILE A 42 -2.94 -20.43 9.89
N GLU A 43 -3.47 -21.62 9.63
CA GLU A 43 -3.01 -22.87 10.26
C GLU A 43 -1.85 -23.52 9.50
N ASP A 44 -1.83 -23.41 8.18
CA ASP A 44 -0.75 -23.92 7.33
C ASP A 44 0.52 -23.09 7.54
N ILE A 45 1.61 -23.76 7.96
CA ILE A 45 2.86 -23.13 8.37
C ILE A 45 3.53 -22.38 7.22
N ASP A 46 3.61 -22.97 6.03
CA ASP A 46 4.27 -22.34 4.89
C ASP A 46 3.48 -21.12 4.40
N VAL A 47 2.15 -21.24 4.39
CA VAL A 47 1.24 -20.13 4.07
C VAL A 47 1.36 -19.03 5.13
N LYS A 48 1.45 -19.39 6.41
CA LYS A 48 1.59 -18.45 7.52
C LYS A 48 2.89 -17.66 7.42
N ILE A 49 4.03 -18.32 7.17
CA ILE A 49 5.33 -17.64 7.01
C ILE A 49 5.26 -16.59 5.89
N LEU A 50 4.72 -16.95 4.72
CA LEU A 50 4.58 -16.00 3.61
C LEU A 50 3.60 -14.88 3.93
N ALA A 51 2.49 -15.19 4.62
CA ALA A 51 1.55 -14.18 5.07
C ALA A 51 2.16 -13.19 6.06
N ASP A 52 2.99 -13.67 6.99
CA ASP A 52 3.70 -12.83 7.96
C ASP A 52 4.69 -11.90 7.24
N ILE A 53 5.44 -12.39 6.25
CA ILE A 53 6.30 -11.56 5.40
C ILE A 53 5.49 -10.47 4.69
N VAL A 54 4.36 -10.82 4.08
CA VAL A 54 3.46 -9.86 3.43
C VAL A 54 2.99 -8.79 4.42
N ILE A 55 2.63 -9.18 5.65
CA ILE A 55 2.20 -8.23 6.70
C ILE A 55 3.36 -7.31 7.10
N SER A 56 4.55 -7.85 7.33
CA SER A 56 5.74 -7.07 7.71
C SER A 56 6.14 -6.06 6.64
N GLU A 57 6.19 -6.46 5.37
CA GLU A 57 6.53 -5.56 4.27
C GLU A 57 5.49 -4.43 4.12
N ARG A 58 4.20 -4.74 4.34
CA ARG A 58 3.17 -3.69 4.39
C ARG A 58 3.41 -2.71 5.53
N GLU A 59 3.77 -3.18 6.72
CA GLU A 59 4.04 -2.30 7.86
C GLU A 59 5.24 -1.38 7.59
N LEU A 60 6.29 -1.90 6.96
CA LEU A 60 7.46 -1.12 6.55
C LEU A 60 7.10 -0.05 5.53
N ILE A 61 6.34 -0.41 4.50
CA ILE A 61 5.82 0.52 3.49
C ILE A 61 5.04 1.67 4.16
N LEU A 62 4.12 1.35 5.08
CA LEU A 62 3.31 2.37 5.75
C LEU A 62 4.13 3.25 6.69
N ALA A 63 5.07 2.67 7.44
CA ALA A 63 5.94 3.44 8.33
C ALA A 63 6.83 4.41 7.55
N ASN A 64 7.42 3.95 6.45
CA ASN A 64 8.22 4.80 5.58
C ASN A 64 7.38 5.93 4.99
N PHE A 65 6.20 5.61 4.45
CA PHE A 65 5.32 6.62 3.86
C PHE A 65 4.77 7.61 4.89
N GLU A 66 4.44 7.17 6.11
CA GLU A 66 4.03 8.07 7.18
C GLU A 66 5.15 9.06 7.54
N SER A 67 6.41 8.59 7.60
CA SER A 67 7.56 9.47 7.85
C SER A 67 7.75 10.54 6.76
N GLU A 68 7.41 10.23 5.50
CA GLU A 68 7.44 11.20 4.41
C GLU A 68 6.38 12.30 4.60
N LEU A 69 5.24 11.99 5.22
CA LEU A 69 4.16 12.95 5.43
C LEU A 69 4.52 14.02 6.46
N ASP A 70 5.50 13.83 7.33
CA ASP A 70 5.91 14.84 8.32
C ASP A 70 7.02 15.77 7.82
N ASN A 71 7.43 15.62 6.56
CA ASN A 71 8.43 16.46 5.91
C ASN A 71 7.82 17.26 4.76
N LEU A 72 7.84 18.60 4.86
CA LEU A 72 7.29 19.49 3.83
C LEU A 72 7.96 19.32 2.45
N SER A 73 9.27 19.10 2.43
CA SER A 73 10.01 18.88 1.19
C SER A 73 9.57 17.58 0.51
N SER A 74 9.43 16.49 1.27
CA SER A 74 8.92 15.21 0.75
C SER A 74 7.48 15.34 0.24
N LEU A 75 6.61 16.00 1.01
CA LEU A 75 5.23 16.29 0.61
C LEU A 75 5.16 17.08 -0.70
N ASN A 76 5.95 18.14 -0.83
CA ASN A 76 5.98 18.97 -2.03
C ASN A 76 6.54 18.21 -3.24
N LYS A 77 7.54 17.34 -3.06
CA LYS A 77 8.00 16.43 -4.12
C LYS A 77 6.86 15.54 -4.62
N ARG A 78 6.06 14.96 -3.72
CA ARG A 78 4.87 14.17 -4.11
C ARG A 78 3.84 15.01 -4.86
N LEU A 79 3.55 16.23 -4.40
CA LEU A 79 2.63 17.13 -5.10
C LEU A 79 3.08 17.42 -6.54
N ILE A 80 4.36 17.70 -6.73
CA ILE A 80 4.94 17.93 -8.06
C ILE A 80 4.77 16.68 -8.95
N GLN A 81 4.98 15.47 -8.41
CA GLN A 81 4.74 14.23 -9.16
C GLN A 81 3.30 14.15 -9.69
N PHE A 82 2.33 14.63 -8.91
CA PHE A 82 0.91 14.70 -9.31
C PHE A 82 0.54 15.99 -10.06
N THR A 83 1.52 16.71 -10.62
CA THR A 83 1.32 17.99 -11.32
C THR A 83 0.60 19.06 -10.48
N ARG A 84 0.75 19.00 -9.16
CA ARG A 84 0.19 19.96 -8.20
C ARG A 84 1.25 20.96 -7.76
N GLU A 85 0.81 22.17 -7.44
CA GLU A 85 1.71 23.20 -6.92
C GLU A 85 2.23 22.86 -5.52
N PRO A 86 3.53 23.09 -5.24
CA PRO A 86 4.08 23.03 -3.90
C PRO A 86 3.30 23.92 -2.93
N GLN A 87 3.12 23.44 -1.71
CA GLN A 87 2.41 24.18 -0.68
C GLN A 87 3.39 24.78 0.35
N PRO A 88 3.03 25.92 0.97
CA PRO A 88 3.90 26.59 1.93
C PRO A 88 3.88 25.94 3.32
N SER A 89 2.97 24.98 3.58
CA SER A 89 2.88 24.31 4.88
C SER A 89 2.49 22.85 4.76
N ILE A 90 2.92 22.06 5.76
CA ILE A 90 2.65 20.61 5.87
C ILE A 90 1.15 20.35 5.80
N ASN A 91 0.35 21.09 6.56
CA ASN A 91 -1.10 20.88 6.61
C ASN A 91 -1.78 21.13 5.26
N LYS A 92 -1.35 22.15 4.51
CA LYS A 92 -1.88 22.41 3.16
C LYS A 92 -1.47 21.31 2.20
N ALA A 93 -0.21 20.86 2.24
CA ALA A 93 0.25 19.79 1.39
C ALA A 93 -0.45 18.45 1.68
N LYS A 94 -0.58 18.06 2.96
CA LYS A 94 -1.34 16.87 3.38
C LYS A 94 -2.79 16.94 2.90
N LYS A 95 -3.45 18.10 3.05
CA LYS A 95 -4.83 18.31 2.58
C LYS A 95 -4.95 18.17 1.07
N LEU A 96 -3.98 18.65 0.29
CA LEU A 96 -4.02 18.54 -1.16
C LEU A 96 -3.78 17.09 -1.62
N LEU A 97 -2.78 16.41 -1.04
CA LEU A 97 -2.52 15.00 -1.37
C LEU A 97 -3.71 14.09 -1.00
N SER A 98 -4.47 14.39 0.06
CA SER A 98 -5.63 13.57 0.44
C SER A 98 -6.79 13.62 -0.57
N THR A 99 -6.81 14.62 -1.45
CA THR A 99 -7.77 14.69 -2.56
C THR A 99 -7.44 13.70 -3.68
N ILE A 100 -6.18 13.28 -3.77
CA ILE A 100 -5.69 12.36 -4.79
C ILE A 100 -6.22 10.96 -4.47
N CYS A 101 -6.70 10.29 -5.50
CA CYS A 101 -7.34 9.00 -5.42
C CYS A 101 -6.46 7.96 -6.12
N ILE A 102 -5.51 7.42 -5.38
CA ILE A 102 -4.51 6.46 -5.86
C ILE A 102 -4.17 5.48 -4.73
N ASN A 103 -3.79 4.25 -5.06
CA ASN A 103 -3.35 3.26 -4.08
C ASN A 103 -1.91 3.58 -3.63
N ILE A 104 -1.61 3.47 -2.34
CA ILE A 104 -0.26 3.70 -1.82
C ILE A 104 0.83 2.84 -2.51
N TYR A 105 0.52 1.60 -2.93
CA TYR A 105 1.49 0.79 -3.70
C TYR A 105 1.80 1.43 -5.05
N ASP A 106 0.82 2.06 -5.72
CA ASP A 106 1.06 2.79 -6.96
C ASP A 106 1.83 4.09 -6.71
N ILE A 107 1.58 4.78 -5.59
CA ILE A 107 2.34 5.97 -5.20
C ILE A 107 3.83 5.63 -5.02
N ILE A 108 4.11 4.54 -4.31
CA ILE A 108 5.48 4.10 -4.02
C ILE A 108 6.17 3.67 -5.31
N ALA A 109 5.45 2.94 -6.16
CA ALA A 109 5.88 2.55 -7.50
C ALA A 109 5.98 3.71 -8.51
N CYS A 110 5.67 4.94 -8.09
CA CYS A 110 5.61 6.12 -8.97
C CYS A 110 4.70 5.94 -10.21
N ARG A 111 3.64 5.13 -10.10
CA ARG A 111 2.65 4.88 -11.15
C ARG A 111 1.54 5.93 -11.12
N ILE A 112 1.93 7.18 -11.35
CA ILE A 112 1.05 8.36 -11.25
C ILE A 112 -0.12 8.31 -12.23
N ASP A 113 0.04 7.61 -13.36
CA ASP A 113 -1.01 7.35 -14.37
C ASP A 113 -2.21 6.57 -13.83
N LYS A 114 -2.09 5.99 -12.62
CA LYS A 114 -3.16 5.26 -11.92
C LYS A 114 -4.02 6.16 -11.02
N GLU A 115 -3.78 7.47 -10.97
CA GLU A 115 -4.75 8.39 -10.37
C GLU A 115 -6.12 8.20 -11.03
N THR A 116 -7.14 7.98 -10.22
CA THR A 116 -8.47 7.58 -10.68
C THR A 116 -9.52 8.17 -9.76
N ASP A 117 -10.81 8.10 -10.06
CA ASP A 117 -11.83 8.49 -9.07
C ASP A 117 -11.97 7.45 -7.92
N LEU A 118 -12.63 7.85 -6.83
CA LEU A 118 -12.84 7.00 -5.65
C LEU A 118 -13.61 5.70 -5.94
N SER A 119 -14.60 5.73 -6.84
CA SER A 119 -15.40 4.56 -7.20
C SER A 119 -14.56 3.54 -7.94
N SER A 120 -13.77 4.01 -8.90
CA SER A 120 -12.84 3.20 -9.69
C SER A 120 -11.74 2.60 -8.82
N LEU A 121 -11.14 3.37 -7.89
CA LEU A 121 -10.16 2.85 -6.93
C LEU A 121 -10.77 1.74 -6.04
N ARG A 122 -12.00 1.94 -5.55
CA ARG A 122 -12.71 0.91 -4.77
C ARG A 122 -12.97 -0.35 -5.61
N LYS A 123 -13.36 -0.20 -6.88
CA LYS A 123 -13.58 -1.34 -7.78
C LYS A 123 -12.29 -2.11 -8.03
N ASP A 124 -11.17 -1.41 -8.21
CA ASP A 124 -9.84 -2.01 -8.36
C ASP A 124 -9.44 -2.80 -7.11
N LEU A 125 -9.48 -2.16 -5.94
CA LEU A 125 -9.21 -2.80 -4.66
C LEU A 125 -10.12 -4.01 -4.40
N ARG A 126 -11.37 -3.99 -4.90
CA ARG A 126 -12.28 -5.13 -4.77
C ARG A 126 -11.79 -6.34 -5.56
N LYS A 127 -11.25 -6.11 -6.76
CA LYS A 127 -10.68 -7.15 -7.62
C LYS A 127 -9.32 -7.63 -7.12
N ASN A 128 -8.49 -6.70 -6.62
CA ASN A 128 -7.11 -6.95 -6.19
C ASN A 128 -7.03 -6.95 -4.64
N ILE A 129 -7.36 -8.10 -4.04
CA ILE A 129 -7.53 -8.21 -2.58
C ILE A 129 -6.22 -8.12 -1.79
N ASP A 130 -5.11 -8.47 -2.42
CA ASP A 130 -3.74 -8.26 -1.94
C ASP A 130 -3.34 -6.81 -1.85
N ARG A 131 -3.98 -5.93 -2.60
CA ARG A 131 -3.72 -4.49 -2.56
C ARG A 131 -4.55 -3.77 -1.50
N ARG A 132 -5.41 -4.49 -0.78
CA ARG A 132 -6.19 -3.94 0.33
C ARG A 132 -5.38 -3.91 1.62
N PHE A 133 -5.64 -2.92 2.46
CA PHE A 133 -5.07 -2.83 3.80
C PHE A 133 -6.01 -3.40 4.85
N SER A 134 -5.42 -3.95 5.92
CA SER A 134 -6.21 -4.41 7.07
C SER A 134 -6.75 -3.22 7.85
N LEU A 135 -7.91 -3.41 8.49
CA LEU A 135 -8.49 -2.39 9.37
C LEU A 135 -7.55 -2.05 10.54
N LYS A 136 -6.81 -3.05 11.04
CA LYS A 136 -5.83 -2.88 12.10
C LYS A 136 -4.72 -1.90 11.68
N MET A 137 -4.18 -2.06 10.46
CA MET A 137 -3.14 -1.16 9.95
C MET A 137 -3.70 0.24 9.68
N ALA A 138 -4.89 0.34 9.09
CA ALA A 138 -5.53 1.65 8.86
C ALA A 138 -5.77 2.43 10.16
N LYS A 139 -6.04 1.74 11.27
CA LYS A 139 -6.14 2.35 12.61
C LYS A 139 -4.78 2.77 13.18
N LYS A 140 -3.71 2.00 12.92
CA LYS A 140 -2.35 2.28 13.39
C LYS A 140 -1.76 3.51 12.69
N TYR A 141 -2.00 3.66 11.39
CA TYR A 141 -1.43 4.72 10.55
C TYR A 141 -2.48 5.76 10.13
N VAL A 142 -2.98 6.54 11.10
CA VAL A 142 -4.12 7.46 10.90
C VAL A 142 -3.81 8.57 9.89
N ASN A 143 -2.56 9.04 9.84
CA ASN A 143 -2.13 10.15 8.99
C ASN A 143 -2.16 9.83 7.49
N ILE A 144 -2.09 8.54 7.14
CA ILE A 144 -2.12 8.06 5.76
C ILE A 144 -3.47 7.43 5.40
N ALA A 145 -4.46 7.45 6.30
CA ALA A 145 -5.77 6.80 6.10
C ALA A 145 -6.50 7.28 4.84
N CYS A 146 -6.26 8.52 4.40
CA CYS A 146 -6.78 9.04 3.14
C CYS A 146 -6.24 8.30 1.91
N PHE A 147 -5.05 7.68 1.96
CA PHE A 147 -4.49 6.85 0.88
C PHE A 147 -4.85 5.37 1.03
N LEU A 148 -5.20 4.93 2.24
CA LEU A 148 -5.60 3.55 2.55
C LEU A 148 -7.06 3.24 2.19
N LYS A 149 -7.64 3.99 1.24
CA LYS A 149 -9.09 4.16 1.03
C LYS A 149 -9.86 2.86 1.27
N ARG A 150 -10.52 2.88 2.43
CA ARG A 150 -11.30 1.78 3.02
C ARG A 150 -12.30 1.23 2.00
N LEU A 151 -12.32 -0.10 1.88
CA LEU A 151 -13.45 -0.81 1.27
C LEU A 151 -14.48 -1.21 2.31
#